data_AF-A0A0N1BJ21-F1
#
_entry.id   AF-A0A0N1BJ21-F1
#
_cell.length_a   1.000
_cell.length_b   1.000
_cell.length_c   1.000
_cell.angle_alpha   90.00
_cell.angle_beta   90.00
_cell.angle_gamma   90.00
#
_symmetry.space_group_name_H-M   'P 1'
#
loop_
_entity.id
_entity.type
_entity.pdbx_description
1 polymer ?
#
loop_
_entity_poly.entity_id
_entity_poly.type
_entity_poly.pdbx_seq_one_letter_code
_entity_poly.pdbx_strand_id
1 'polypeptide(L)'
;MASSARAAPSLLDRLLPNRLLAAASLVLALAAIVAVLRGAAEWSRVPALIWLHLAAVLTATLLTPVMLLRRKGTRRHRQLGWVWSAAMLAAAAIALFFNAGHPNGYGVFSGDVSPIHGLSVLVLVAVPLLIARARQHRVTDHERGVRGLVFGALLIAGWFTFPFDRLLGRWLFG
;
A
#
# COMPACT_ATOMS: atom_id res chain seq x y z
N MET A 1 2.03 -25.95 31.97
CA MET A 1 3.01 -25.11 31.21
C MET A 1 2.95 -25.53 29.74
N ALA A 2 2.16 -24.83 28.91
CA ALA A 2 2.06 -25.15 27.48
C ALA A 2 3.22 -24.51 26.72
N SER A 3 4.12 -25.35 26.22
CA SER A 3 5.19 -24.97 25.29
C SER A 3 4.54 -24.32 24.05
N SER A 4 4.76 -23.02 23.86
CA SER A 4 4.35 -22.32 22.65
C SER A 4 5.32 -22.74 21.53
N ALA A 5 4.99 -23.86 20.88
CA ALA A 5 5.68 -24.30 19.67
C ALA A 5 5.67 -23.14 18.66
N ARG A 6 6.86 -22.58 18.40
CA ARG A 6 7.04 -21.48 17.46
C ARG A 6 6.68 -22.05 16.08
N ALA A 7 5.50 -21.68 15.56
CA ALA A 7 5.07 -22.12 14.24
C ALA A 7 6.18 -21.87 13.21
N ALA A 8 6.49 -22.87 12.38
CA ALA A 8 7.54 -22.76 11.38
C ALA A 8 7.28 -21.53 10.47
N PRO A 9 8.34 -20.79 10.09
CA PRO A 9 8.20 -19.63 9.22
C PRO A 9 7.51 -20.03 7.91
N SER A 10 6.50 -19.26 7.50
CA SER A 10 5.75 -19.53 6.27
C SER A 10 6.65 -19.37 5.04
N LEU A 11 6.27 -19.94 3.90
CA LEU A 11 7.03 -19.79 2.65
C LEU A 11 7.25 -18.32 2.29
N LEU A 12 6.24 -17.46 2.53
CA LEU A 12 6.37 -16.02 2.36
C LEU A 12 7.43 -15.40 3.28
N ASP A 13 7.58 -15.90 4.52
CA ASP A 13 8.58 -15.40 5.47
C ASP A 13 10.01 -15.72 5.03
N ARG A 14 10.18 -16.87 4.36
CA ARG A 14 11.47 -17.30 3.80
C ARG A 14 11.81 -16.55 2.53
N LEU A 15 10.84 -16.37 1.63
CA LEU A 15 11.05 -15.74 0.33
C LEU A 15 11.10 -14.21 0.41
N LEU A 16 10.36 -13.59 1.34
CA LEU A 16 10.25 -12.14 1.47
C LEU A 16 10.56 -11.69 2.90
N PRO A 17 11.83 -11.67 3.33
CA PRO A 17 12.19 -11.21 4.67
C PRO A 17 11.75 -9.75 4.88
N ASN A 18 11.42 -9.37 6.13
CA ASN A 18 10.96 -8.01 6.46
C ASN A 18 11.90 -6.90 5.94
N ARG A 19 13.21 -7.17 5.91
CA ARG A 19 14.21 -6.25 5.36
C ARG A 19 14.05 -6.01 3.87
N LEU A 20 13.75 -7.05 3.10
CA LEU A 20 13.52 -6.93 1.66
C LEU A 20 12.23 -6.16 1.37
N LEU A 21 11.15 -6.47 2.09
CA LEU A 21 9.89 -5.71 1.98
C LEU A 21 10.10 -4.23 2.33
N ALA A 22 10.83 -3.95 3.41
CA ALA A 22 11.16 -2.59 3.81
C ALA A 22 11.99 -1.85 2.74
N ALA A 23 13.04 -2.49 2.21
CA ALA A 23 13.86 -1.92 1.16
C ALA A 23 13.04 -1.67 -0.12
N ALA A 24 12.23 -2.64 -0.54
CA ALA A 24 11.35 -2.51 -1.70
C ALA A 24 10.35 -1.36 -1.53
N SER A 25 9.75 -1.19 -0.34
CA SER A 25 8.86 -0.06 -0.05
C SER A 25 9.59 1.29 -0.12
N LEU A 26 10.84 1.37 0.36
CA LEU A 26 11.65 2.60 0.23
C LEU A 26 11.97 2.92 -1.22
N VAL A 27 12.39 1.92 -2.00
CA VAL A 27 12.68 2.09 -3.44
C VAL A 27 11.43 2.55 -4.18
N LEU A 28 10.29 1.93 -3.92
CA LEU A 28 9.01 2.32 -4.52
C LEU A 28 8.62 3.75 -4.16
N ALA A 29 8.73 4.12 -2.87
CA ALA A 29 8.43 5.48 -2.42
C ALA A 29 9.36 6.50 -3.06
N LEU A 30 10.66 6.21 -3.15
CA LEU A 30 11.64 7.07 -3.79
C LEU A 30 11.33 7.26 -5.28
N ALA A 31 11.07 6.17 -6.01
CA ALA A 31 10.69 6.24 -7.42
C ALA A 31 9.43 7.08 -7.64
N ALA A 32 8.42 6.92 -6.79
CA ALA A 32 7.20 7.71 -6.84
C ALA A 32 7.45 9.20 -6.53
N ILE A 33 8.28 9.52 -5.53
CA ILE A 33 8.66 10.90 -5.20
C ILE A 33 9.40 11.55 -6.38
N VAL A 34 10.38 10.84 -6.97
CA VAL A 34 11.12 11.34 -8.13
C VAL A 34 10.18 11.59 -9.32
N ALA A 35 9.26 10.66 -9.59
CA ALA A 35 8.25 10.83 -10.63
C ALA A 35 7.40 12.09 -10.39
N VAL A 36 6.91 12.30 -9.17
CA VAL A 36 6.10 13.48 -8.82
C VAL A 36 6.88 14.78 -9.03
N LEU A 37 8.15 14.81 -8.61
CA LEU A 37 9.00 15.98 -8.77
C LEU A 37 9.29 16.29 -10.25
N ARG A 38 9.56 15.27 -11.07
CA ARG A 38 9.75 15.43 -12.52
C ARG A 38 8.47 15.93 -13.22
N GLY A 39 7.30 15.49 -12.74
CA GLY A 39 6.00 15.90 -13.24
C GLY A 39 5.53 17.29 -12.83
N ALA A 40 6.36 18.12 -12.18
CA ALA A 40 5.98 19.42 -11.63
C ALA A 40 5.24 20.34 -12.62
N ALA A 41 5.61 20.30 -13.90
CA ALA A 41 4.97 21.10 -14.95
C ALA A 41 3.49 20.74 -15.19
N GLU A 42 3.07 19.52 -14.83
CA GLU A 42 1.72 19.01 -15.10
C GLU A 42 0.82 18.98 -13.86
N TRP A 43 1.30 19.39 -12.68
CA TRP A 43 0.55 19.27 -11.43
C TRP A 43 -0.84 19.91 -11.46
N SER A 44 -0.99 21.04 -12.17
CA SER A 44 -2.26 21.75 -12.33
C SER A 44 -3.30 20.98 -13.14
N ARG A 45 -2.88 19.98 -13.92
CA ARG A 45 -3.75 19.14 -14.75
C ARG A 45 -4.24 17.90 -14.02
N VAL A 46 -3.66 17.59 -12.86
CA VAL A 46 -3.98 16.38 -12.10
C VAL A 46 -5.15 16.65 -11.15
N PRO A 47 -6.23 15.85 -11.21
CA PRO A 47 -7.35 15.98 -10.29
C PRO A 47 -6.94 15.87 -8.82
N ALA A 48 -7.58 16.66 -7.96
CA ALA A 48 -7.33 16.64 -6.51
C ALA A 48 -7.49 15.24 -5.88
N LEU A 49 -8.39 14.41 -6.42
CA LEU A 49 -8.62 13.05 -5.95
C LEU A 49 -7.39 12.15 -6.14
N ILE A 50 -6.65 12.33 -7.25
CA ILE A 50 -5.40 11.60 -7.50
C ILE A 50 -4.34 12.03 -6.48
N TRP A 51 -4.23 13.33 -6.18
CA TRP A 51 -3.32 13.83 -5.15
C TRP A 51 -3.63 13.27 -3.76
N LEU A 52 -4.91 13.21 -3.38
CA LEU A 52 -5.33 12.62 -2.11
C LEU A 52 -4.98 11.12 -2.03
N HIS A 53 -5.24 10.37 -3.09
CA HIS A 53 -4.86 8.96 -3.18
C HIS A 53 -3.34 8.79 -3.07
N LEU A 54 -2.58 9.58 -3.82
CA LEU A 54 -1.12 9.52 -3.85
C LEU A 54 -0.52 9.85 -2.48
N ALA A 55 -1.04 10.87 -1.79
CA ALA A 55 -0.63 11.22 -0.44
C ALA A 55 -0.89 10.07 0.55
N ALA A 56 -2.06 9.42 0.45
CA ALA A 56 -2.40 8.28 1.29
C ALA A 56 -1.48 7.07 1.02
N VAL A 57 -1.27 6.71 -0.25
CA VAL A 57 -0.38 5.59 -0.64
C VAL A 57 1.07 5.87 -0.26
N LEU A 58 1.58 7.08 -0.48
CA LEU A 58 2.95 7.45 -0.07
C LEU A 58 3.10 7.38 1.45
N THR A 59 2.12 7.85 2.21
CA THR A 59 2.13 7.75 3.68
C THR A 59 2.20 6.29 4.13
N ALA A 60 1.33 5.42 3.59
CA ALA A 60 1.36 3.99 3.92
C ALA A 60 2.69 3.32 3.52
N THR A 61 3.23 3.68 2.35
CA THR A 61 4.48 3.12 1.83
C THR A 61 5.69 3.56 2.66
N LEU A 62 5.79 4.83 3.05
CA LEU A 62 6.88 5.36 3.87
C LEU A 62 6.84 4.86 5.32
N LEU A 63 5.65 4.58 5.86
CA LEU A 63 5.52 4.00 7.21
C LEU A 63 5.86 2.51 7.26
N THR A 64 5.72 1.79 6.14
CA THR A 64 5.95 0.34 6.06
C THR A 64 7.34 -0.09 6.55
N PRO A 65 8.48 0.50 6.09
CA PRO A 65 9.81 0.15 6.58
C PRO A 65 9.94 0.30 8.10
N VAL A 66 9.42 1.41 8.64
CA VAL A 66 9.48 1.69 10.08
C VAL A 66 8.66 0.64 10.85
N MET A 67 7.49 0.26 10.36
CA MET A 67 6.64 -0.73 11.00
C MET A 67 7.21 -2.15 10.96
N LEU A 68 7.86 -2.53 9.85
CA LEU A 68 8.42 -3.87 9.65
C LEU A 68 9.75 -4.08 10.42
N LEU A 69 10.55 -3.03 10.58
CA LEU A 69 11.88 -3.12 11.20
C LEU A 69 11.89 -2.82 12.71
N ARG A 70 10.94 -2.02 13.21
CA ARG A 70 10.89 -1.65 14.63
C ARG A 70 10.33 -2.77 15.51
N ARG A 71 10.65 -2.71 16.81
CA ARG A 71 10.11 -3.61 17.83
C ARG A 71 8.57 -3.54 17.86
N LYS A 72 7.94 -4.66 17.55
CA LYS A 72 6.49 -4.87 17.55
C LYS A 72 5.91 -4.77 18.97
N GLY A 73 4.64 -4.39 19.08
CA GLY A 73 3.91 -4.35 20.35
C GLY A 73 4.12 -3.10 21.22
N THR A 74 5.01 -2.18 20.84
CA THR A 74 5.20 -0.90 21.56
C THR A 74 4.05 0.09 21.31
N ARG A 75 3.87 1.08 22.21
CA ARG A 75 2.87 2.16 22.01
C ARG A 75 3.09 2.90 20.67
N ARG A 76 4.35 3.17 20.33
CA ARG A 76 4.74 3.77 19.04
C ARG A 76 4.34 2.89 17.85
N HIS A 77 4.55 1.57 17.93
CA HIS A 77 4.12 0.64 16.87
C HIS A 77 2.59 0.68 16.67
N ARG A 78 1.81 0.76 17.76
CA ARG A 78 0.34 0.88 17.67
C ARG A 78 -0.09 2.19 17.01
N GLN A 79 0.52 3.32 17.37
CA GLN A 79 0.24 4.62 16.77
C GLN A 79 0.52 4.62 15.27
N LEU A 80 1.70 4.12 14.86
CA LEU A 80 2.07 3.99 13.44
C LEU A 80 1.11 3.06 12.70
N GLY A 81 0.72 1.94 13.33
CA GLY A 81 -0.25 1.00 12.76
C GLY A 81 -1.62 1.62 12.51
N TRP A 82 -2.10 2.50 13.39
CA TRP A 82 -3.34 3.25 13.16
C TRP A 82 -3.23 4.22 11.98
N VAL A 83 -2.14 5.01 11.92
CA VAL A 83 -1.92 5.95 10.79
C VAL A 83 -1.81 5.19 9.48
N TRP A 84 -1.05 4.10 9.45
CA TRP A 84 -0.92 3.23 8.28
C TRP A 84 -2.26 2.62 7.85
N SER A 85 -3.07 2.16 8.81
CA SER A 85 -4.38 1.56 8.51
C SER A 85 -5.36 2.60 7.95
N ALA A 86 -5.39 3.81 8.53
CA ALA A 86 -6.19 4.91 8.03
C ALA A 86 -5.76 5.32 6.61
N ALA A 87 -4.45 5.41 6.35
CA ALA A 87 -3.93 5.70 5.03
C ALA A 87 -4.29 4.63 3.99
N MET A 88 -4.19 3.35 4.35
CA MET A 88 -4.60 2.24 3.47
C MET A 88 -6.10 2.27 3.15
N LEU A 89 -6.95 2.53 4.14
CA LEU A 89 -8.40 2.63 3.96
C LEU A 89 -8.76 3.84 3.09
N ALA A 90 -8.13 5.00 3.33
CA ALA A 90 -8.34 6.19 2.52
C ALA A 90 -7.92 5.96 1.07
N ALA A 91 -6.73 5.39 0.83
CA ALA A 91 -6.25 5.06 -0.50
C ALA A 91 -7.22 4.14 -1.25
N ALA A 92 -7.70 3.07 -0.58
CA ALA A 92 -8.63 2.11 -1.16
C ALA A 92 -10.01 2.72 -1.44
N ALA A 93 -10.55 3.50 -0.50
CA ALA A 93 -11.83 4.19 -0.69
C ALA A 93 -11.77 5.16 -1.89
N ILE A 94 -10.67 5.91 -2.01
CA ILE A 94 -10.47 6.84 -3.14
C ILE A 94 -10.33 6.06 -4.46
N ALA A 95 -9.60 4.94 -4.45
CA ALA A 95 -9.36 4.14 -5.65
C ALA A 95 -10.63 3.48 -6.22
N LEU A 96 -11.71 3.35 -5.43
CA LEU A 96 -13.02 2.93 -5.94
C LEU A 96 -13.63 3.92 -6.94
N PHE A 97 -13.19 5.17 -6.92
CA PHE A 97 -13.65 6.20 -7.85
C PHE A 97 -12.74 6.31 -9.09
N PHE A 98 -11.72 5.46 -9.24
CA PHE A 98 -10.82 5.47 -10.40
C PHE A 98 -11.33 4.53 -11.50
N ASN A 99 -11.27 4.96 -12.76
CA ASN A 99 -11.42 4.09 -13.91
C ASN A 99 -10.07 3.71 -14.50
N ALA A 100 -9.84 2.42 -14.68
CA ALA A 100 -8.83 1.95 -15.62
C ALA A 100 -9.49 1.87 -17.01
N GLY A 101 -9.26 2.86 -17.88
CA GLY A 101 -9.74 2.80 -19.27
C GLY A 101 -10.15 4.12 -19.93
N HIS A 102 -10.17 5.25 -19.21
CA HIS A 102 -10.60 6.50 -19.83
C HIS A 102 -9.56 7.02 -20.84
N PRO A 103 -9.95 7.39 -22.08
CA PRO A 103 -9.02 7.83 -23.15
C PRO A 103 -8.13 9.02 -22.76
N ASN A 104 -8.55 9.82 -21.76
CA ASN A 104 -7.89 11.07 -21.37
C ASN A 104 -6.86 10.88 -20.23
N GLY A 105 -6.49 9.65 -19.88
CA GLY A 105 -5.40 9.35 -18.93
C GLY A 105 -5.71 9.56 -17.44
N TYR A 106 -6.87 10.13 -17.09
CA TYR A 106 -7.26 10.48 -15.70
C TYR A 106 -8.68 10.01 -15.35
N GLY A 107 -9.08 8.82 -15.78
CA GLY A 107 -10.45 8.34 -15.62
C GLY A 107 -10.93 8.33 -14.16
N VAL A 108 -11.93 9.16 -13.86
CA VAL A 108 -12.75 9.12 -12.64
C VAL A 108 -14.11 8.52 -13.01
N PHE A 109 -14.57 7.55 -12.22
CA PHE A 109 -15.64 6.54 -12.44
C PHE A 109 -16.64 6.78 -13.61
N SER A 110 -16.72 5.82 -14.56
CA SER A 110 -17.53 5.87 -15.78
C SER A 110 -18.25 4.55 -16.10
N GLY A 111 -18.29 3.61 -15.14
CA GLY A 111 -19.11 2.40 -15.20
C GLY A 111 -18.35 1.06 -15.35
N ASP A 112 -17.05 1.10 -15.63
CA ASP A 112 -16.27 -0.13 -15.88
C ASP A 112 -15.59 -0.68 -14.61
N VAL A 113 -15.92 -1.92 -14.25
CA VAL A 113 -15.26 -2.64 -13.15
C VAL A 113 -13.87 -3.09 -13.59
N SER A 114 -12.84 -2.57 -12.95
CA SER A 114 -11.45 -2.90 -13.24
C SER A 114 -10.73 -3.55 -12.04
N PRO A 115 -9.55 -4.20 -12.23
CA PRO A 115 -8.83 -4.87 -11.14
C PRO A 115 -8.54 -3.98 -9.92
N ILE A 116 -8.46 -2.66 -10.09
CA ILE A 116 -8.26 -1.72 -8.99
C ILE A 116 -9.46 -1.68 -8.03
N HIS A 117 -10.68 -1.90 -8.52
CA HIS A 117 -11.89 -1.94 -7.70
C HIS A 117 -11.89 -3.20 -6.82
N GLY A 118 -11.56 -4.36 -7.42
CA GLY A 118 -11.41 -5.61 -6.68
C GLY A 118 -10.35 -5.51 -5.58
N LEU A 119 -9.19 -4.93 -5.92
CA LEU A 119 -8.13 -4.67 -4.94
C LEU A 119 -8.58 -3.70 -3.83
N SER A 120 -9.30 -2.65 -4.19
CA SER A 120 -9.80 -1.65 -3.23
C SER A 120 -10.78 -2.26 -2.24
N VAL A 121 -11.77 -3.04 -2.71
CA VAL A 121 -12.69 -3.78 -1.84
C VAL A 121 -11.93 -4.75 -0.94
N LEU A 122 -10.95 -5.47 -1.48
CA LEU A 122 -10.10 -6.37 -0.71
C LEU A 122 -9.39 -5.62 0.43
N VAL A 123 -8.79 -4.46 0.16
CA VAL A 123 -8.09 -3.67 1.18
C VAL A 123 -9.07 -3.14 2.24
N LEU A 124 -10.25 -2.65 1.83
CA LEU A 124 -11.29 -2.16 2.73
C LEU A 124 -11.79 -3.23 3.70
N VAL A 125 -11.81 -4.50 3.28
CA VAL A 125 -12.17 -5.63 4.16
C VAL A 125 -10.96 -6.15 4.95
N ALA A 126 -9.79 -6.24 4.34
CA ALA A 126 -8.61 -6.82 4.94
C ALA A 126 -8.06 -5.99 6.11
N VAL A 127 -8.09 -4.66 6.00
CA VAL A 127 -7.55 -3.77 7.05
C VAL A 127 -8.34 -3.85 8.37
N PRO A 128 -9.69 -3.77 8.39
CA PRO A 128 -10.47 -3.99 9.61
C PRO A 128 -10.24 -5.37 10.23
N LEU A 129 -10.17 -6.43 9.41
CA LEU A 129 -9.85 -7.78 9.89
C LEU A 129 -8.45 -7.84 10.53
N LEU A 130 -7.48 -7.12 9.97
CA LEU A 130 -6.11 -7.03 10.49
C LEU A 130 -6.06 -6.30 11.84
N ILE A 131 -6.88 -5.26 12.02
CA ILE A 131 -7.08 -4.57 13.30
C ILE A 131 -7.74 -5.51 14.31
N ALA A 132 -8.79 -6.24 13.91
CA ALA A 132 -9.48 -7.20 14.77
C ALA A 132 -8.53 -8.31 15.25
N ARG A 133 -7.72 -8.88 14.36
CA ARG A 133 -6.68 -9.87 14.70
C ARG A 133 -5.64 -9.30 15.67
N ALA A 134 -5.26 -8.04 15.51
CA ALA A 134 -4.34 -7.37 16.44
C ALA A 134 -4.96 -7.23 17.85
N ARG A 135 -6.25 -6.85 17.93
CA ARG A 135 -6.98 -6.72 19.20
C ARG A 135 -7.22 -8.07 19.88
N GLN A 136 -7.39 -9.14 19.12
CA GLN A 136 -7.48 -10.52 19.61
C GLN A 136 -6.11 -11.12 19.97
N HIS A 137 -5.03 -10.33 19.94
CA HIS A 137 -3.66 -10.79 20.20
C HIS A 137 -3.19 -11.95 19.29
N ARG A 138 -3.80 -12.09 18.11
CA ARG A 138 -3.41 -13.07 17.07
C ARG A 138 -2.23 -12.53 16.26
N VAL A 139 -1.07 -12.42 16.90
CA VAL A 139 0.12 -11.74 16.37
C VAL A 139 0.60 -12.34 15.04
N THR A 140 0.63 -13.66 14.92
CA THR A 140 1.06 -14.36 13.70
C THR A 140 0.15 -14.03 12.51
N ASP A 141 -1.17 -14.03 12.73
CA ASP A 141 -2.15 -13.75 11.67
C ASP A 141 -2.15 -12.26 11.29
N HIS A 142 -1.97 -11.38 12.28
CA HIS A 142 -1.78 -9.96 12.04
C HIS A 142 -0.54 -9.71 11.18
N GLU A 143 0.61 -10.29 11.54
CA GLU A 143 1.86 -10.12 10.79
C GLU A 143 1.76 -10.65 9.35
N ARG A 144 1.17 -11.84 9.16
CA ARG A 144 0.93 -12.40 7.82
C ARG A 144 0.02 -11.50 6.99
N GLY A 145 -1.03 -10.95 7.61
CA GLY A 145 -1.94 -9.99 6.96
C GLY A 145 -1.23 -8.71 6.52
N VAL A 146 -0.41 -8.11 7.41
CA VAL A 146 0.37 -6.90 7.09
C VAL A 146 1.32 -7.18 5.93
N ARG A 147 2.10 -8.28 6.00
CA ARG A 147 3.04 -8.67 4.94
C ARG A 147 2.33 -8.91 3.61
N GLY A 148 1.17 -9.56 3.63
CA GLY A 148 0.34 -9.77 2.44
C GLY A 148 -0.14 -8.46 1.81
N LEU A 149 -0.63 -7.50 2.61
CA LEU A 149 -1.05 -6.18 2.11
C LEU A 149 0.13 -5.36 1.60
N VAL A 150 1.27 -5.38 2.28
CA VAL A 150 2.49 -4.69 1.80
C VAL A 150 2.92 -5.26 0.45
N PHE A 151 2.98 -6.59 0.31
CA PHE A 151 3.41 -7.20 -0.94
C PHE A 151 2.39 -6.99 -2.07
N GLY A 152 1.12 -7.34 -1.85
CA GLY A 152 0.09 -7.29 -2.89
C GLY A 152 -0.44 -5.89 -3.17
N ALA A 153 -0.87 -5.18 -2.12
CA ALA A 153 -1.60 -3.92 -2.27
C ALA A 153 -0.69 -2.67 -2.33
N LEU A 154 0.56 -2.75 -1.85
CA LEU A 154 1.53 -1.65 -2.00
C LEU A 154 2.58 -1.95 -3.07
N LEU A 155 3.35 -3.04 -2.95
CA LEU A 155 4.48 -3.27 -3.86
C LEU A 155 4.04 -3.66 -5.28
N ILE A 156 3.19 -4.67 -5.42
CA ILE A 156 2.70 -5.10 -6.74
C ILE A 156 1.84 -3.99 -7.36
N ALA A 157 0.85 -3.47 -6.63
CA ALA A 157 -0.01 -2.40 -7.13
C ALA A 157 0.79 -1.13 -7.48
N GLY A 158 1.74 -0.73 -6.62
CA GLY A 158 2.61 0.42 -6.85
C GLY A 158 3.52 0.23 -8.06
N TRP A 159 4.07 -0.98 -8.27
CA TRP A 159 4.83 -1.30 -9.48
C TRP A 159 4.00 -1.07 -10.74
N PHE A 160 2.73 -1.49 -10.75
CA PHE A 160 1.81 -1.29 -11.88
C PHE A 160 1.41 0.18 -12.13
N THR A 161 1.90 1.14 -11.35
CA THR A 161 1.67 2.58 -11.61
C THR A 161 2.69 3.20 -12.58
N PHE A 162 3.81 2.51 -12.87
CA PHE A 162 4.86 2.98 -13.78
C PHE A 162 4.76 2.44 -15.23
N PRO A 163 4.49 1.14 -15.49
CA PRO A 163 4.40 0.65 -16.86
C PRO A 163 3.10 1.11 -17.55
N PHE A 164 3.00 0.87 -18.85
CA PHE A 164 1.82 1.13 -19.68
C PHE A 164 1.44 2.61 -19.83
N ASP A 165 2.45 3.48 -19.93
CA ASP A 165 2.26 4.91 -20.19
C ASP A 165 1.35 5.62 -19.15
N ARG A 166 1.33 5.08 -17.92
CA ARG A 166 0.60 5.63 -16.78
C ARG A 166 1.26 6.91 -16.28
N LEU A 167 0.52 7.75 -15.54
CA LEU A 167 0.96 9.06 -15.05
C LEU A 167 2.39 9.04 -14.46
N LEU A 168 2.64 8.22 -13.43
CA LEU A 168 3.94 8.19 -12.77
C LEU A 168 5.03 7.65 -13.69
N GLY A 169 4.71 6.72 -14.58
CA GLY A 169 5.62 6.23 -15.61
C GLY A 169 6.06 7.31 -16.58
N ARG A 170 5.10 8.05 -17.12
CA ARG A 170 5.35 9.19 -18.02
C ARG A 170 6.22 10.23 -17.37
N TRP A 171 5.94 10.60 -16.12
CA TRP A 171 6.77 11.56 -15.40
C TRP A 171 8.16 11.03 -15.04
N LEU A 172 8.31 9.71 -14.81
CA LEU A 172 9.59 9.12 -14.41
C LEU A 172 10.53 8.84 -15.57
N PHE A 173 10.01 8.45 -16.74
CA PHE A 173 10.82 8.01 -17.88
C PHE A 173 10.78 8.97 -19.09
N GLY A 174 9.78 9.84 -19.17
CA GLY A 174 9.72 10.95 -20.12
C GLY A 174 10.52 12.16 -19.64
#